data_AF-A0A1Y1N8U5-F1
#
_entry.id   AF-A0A1Y1N8U5-F1
#
_cell.length_a   1.000
_cell.length_b   1.000
_cell.length_c   1.000
_cell.angle_alpha   90.00
_cell.angle_beta   90.00
_cell.angle_gamma   90.00
#
_symmetry.space_group_name_H-M   'P 1'
#
loop_
_entity.id
_entity.type
_entity.pdbx_description
1 polymer ?
#
loop_
_entity_poly.entity_id
_entity_poly.type
_entity_poly.pdbx_seq_one_letter_code
_entity_poly.pdbx_strand_id
1 'polypeptide(L)'
;MAVRRKTALKFGIYYSQYEWFHPQYQSDKLQNYTEDKFVSQKTLPEMTELVLKYRPDIFWSDGDGEAEDAYWKSTKFLAWLYNDSPVKDTVVVNDKWGKGTAGRHGGYHNCGNNYNPPQVGECDVN
;
A
#
# COMPACT_ATOMS: atom_id res chain seq x y z
N MET A 1 -5.62 20.64 -3.73
CA MET A 1 -6.36 19.66 -4.57
C MET A 1 -7.84 20.02 -4.61
N ALA A 2 -8.47 19.87 -5.78
CA ALA A 2 -9.84 20.35 -6.05
C ALA A 2 -10.94 19.58 -5.30
N VAL A 3 -10.83 18.25 -5.17
CA VAL A 3 -11.87 17.41 -4.53
C VAL A 3 -12.08 17.79 -3.07
N ARG A 4 -11.02 17.83 -2.26
CA ARG A 4 -11.11 18.15 -0.83
C ARG A 4 -11.53 19.59 -0.52
N ARG A 5 -11.20 20.55 -1.40
CA ARG A 5 -11.53 21.97 -1.18
C ARG A 5 -12.93 22.35 -1.61
N LYS A 6 -13.57 21.54 -2.46
CA LYS A 6 -14.86 21.86 -3.08
C LYS A 6 -15.99 20.91 -2.67
N THR A 7 -15.69 19.85 -1.93
CA THR A 7 -16.67 18.81 -1.58
C THR A 7 -16.41 18.26 -0.18
N ALA A 8 -17.40 17.55 0.38
CA ALA A 8 -17.26 16.78 1.62
C ALA A 8 -16.70 15.36 1.39
N LEU A 9 -16.25 15.02 0.17
CA LEU A 9 -15.73 13.70 -0.15
C LEU A 9 -14.37 13.46 0.50
N LYS A 10 -14.18 12.23 0.98
CA LYS A 10 -12.90 11.70 1.44
C LYS A 10 -12.01 11.40 0.23
N PHE A 11 -10.71 11.66 0.37
CA PHE A 11 -9.76 11.51 -0.74
C PHE A 11 -8.80 10.35 -0.46
N GLY A 12 -8.71 9.42 -1.40
CA GLY A 12 -7.79 8.28 -1.34
C GLY A 12 -6.73 8.31 -2.45
N ILE A 13 -5.63 7.60 -2.21
CA ILE A 13 -4.59 7.34 -3.21
C ILE A 13 -4.51 5.84 -3.44
N TYR A 14 -4.45 5.45 -4.71
CA TYR A 14 -4.00 4.14 -5.15
C TYR A 14 -2.50 4.21 -5.45
N TYR A 15 -1.74 3.23 -4.99
CA TYR A 15 -0.31 3.12 -5.24
C TYR A 15 0.05 1.68 -5.64
N SER A 16 0.56 1.53 -6.87
CA SER A 16 1.16 0.27 -7.32
C SER A 16 2.58 0.18 -6.78
N GLN A 17 2.88 -0.85 -5.99
CA GLN A 17 4.26 -1.10 -5.58
C GLN A 17 5.12 -1.61 -6.74
N TYR A 18 4.48 -2.12 -7.79
CA TYR A 18 5.14 -2.58 -9.01
C TYR A 18 5.53 -1.43 -9.94
N GLU A 19 6.73 -1.53 -10.49
CA GLU A 19 7.17 -0.73 -11.64
C GLU A 19 8.01 -1.60 -12.59
N TRP A 20 7.33 -2.43 -13.39
CA TRP A 20 7.96 -3.50 -14.20
C TRP A 20 9.07 -3.05 -15.15
N PHE A 21 9.09 -1.78 -15.54
CA PHE A 21 10.08 -1.21 -16.45
C PHE A 21 11.19 -0.43 -15.74
N HIS A 22 11.13 -0.27 -14.42
CA HIS A 22 12.16 0.44 -13.68
C HIS A 22 13.43 -0.43 -13.56
N PRO A 23 14.62 0.06 -13.96
CA PRO A 23 15.84 -0.75 -13.95
C PRO A 23 16.20 -1.34 -12.58
N GLN A 24 15.98 -0.58 -11.51
CA GLN A 24 16.23 -1.08 -10.15
C GLN A 24 15.23 -2.17 -9.76
N TYR A 25 13.97 -2.07 -10.18
CA TYR A 25 12.98 -3.09 -9.88
C TYR A 25 13.32 -4.41 -10.59
N GLN A 26 13.74 -4.32 -11.85
CA GLN A 26 14.22 -5.48 -12.60
C GLN A 26 15.48 -6.08 -11.97
N SER A 27 16.43 -5.25 -11.52
CA SER A 27 17.64 -5.70 -10.82
C SER A 27 17.31 -6.44 -9.53
N ASP A 28 16.47 -5.86 -8.68
CA ASP A 28 16.07 -6.47 -7.41
C ASP A 28 15.31 -7.79 -7.66
N LYS A 29 14.43 -7.82 -8.68
CA LYS A 29 13.72 -9.03 -9.12
C LYS A 29 14.66 -10.13 -9.62
N LEU A 30 15.69 -9.79 -10.40
CA LEU A 30 16.73 -10.74 -10.84
C LEU A 30 17.54 -11.31 -9.66
N GLN A 31 17.58 -10.59 -8.55
CA GLN A 31 18.20 -11.02 -7.29
C GLN A 31 17.18 -11.64 -6.33
N ASN A 32 16.01 -12.08 -6.81
CA ASN A 32 14.95 -12.67 -5.99
C ASN A 32 14.55 -11.80 -4.80
N TYR A 33 14.55 -10.47 -4.97
CA TYR A 33 14.16 -9.50 -3.95
C TYR A 33 14.99 -9.54 -2.66
N THR A 34 16.22 -10.07 -2.70
CA THR A 34 17.14 -10.04 -1.54
C THR A 34 17.80 -8.68 -1.36
N GLU A 35 17.88 -7.90 -2.44
CA GLU A 35 18.23 -6.47 -2.43
C GLU A 35 16.94 -5.64 -2.55
N ASP A 36 16.95 -4.44 -2.00
CA ASP A 36 15.76 -3.57 -1.90
C ASP A 36 16.01 -2.16 -2.45
N LYS A 37 16.93 -2.01 -3.40
CA LYS A 37 17.38 -0.71 -3.91
C LYS A 37 16.22 0.09 -4.49
N PHE A 38 15.35 -0.56 -5.25
CA PHE A 38 14.16 0.06 -5.80
C PHE A 38 13.26 0.61 -4.70
N VAL A 39 12.95 -0.21 -3.70
CA VAL A 39 12.06 0.19 -2.60
C VAL A 39 12.68 1.31 -1.77
N SER A 40 13.97 1.19 -1.44
CA SER A 40 14.71 2.16 -0.65
C SER A 40 14.86 3.52 -1.32
N GLN A 41 15.07 3.54 -2.65
CA GLN A 41 15.43 4.75 -3.37
C GLN A 41 14.25 5.38 -4.12
N LYS A 42 13.23 4.60 -4.48
CA LYS A 42 12.08 5.06 -5.26
C LYS A 42 10.77 4.93 -4.49
N THR A 43 10.36 3.71 -4.17
CA THR A 43 9.00 3.42 -3.67
C THR A 43 8.72 4.10 -2.33
N LEU A 44 9.59 3.88 -1.33
CA LEU A 44 9.37 4.38 0.03
C LEU A 44 9.42 5.92 0.12
N PRO A 45 10.40 6.62 -0.50
CA PRO A 45 10.40 8.08 -0.55
C PRO A 45 9.16 8.66 -1.25
N GLU A 46 8.72 8.06 -2.35
CA GLU A 46 7.56 8.51 -3.10
C GLU A 46 6.25 8.35 -2.31
N MET A 47 6.03 7.19 -1.70
CA MET A 47 4.86 6.99 -0.83
C MET A 47 4.82 8.00 0.32
N THR A 48 5.98 8.28 0.92
CA THR A 48 6.13 9.30 1.96
C THR A 48 5.78 10.69 1.43
N GLU A 49 6.29 11.07 0.25
CA GLU A 49 5.96 12.36 -0.39
C GLU A 49 4.45 12.48 -0.64
N LEU A 50 3.82 11.43 -1.17
CA LEU A 50 2.38 11.40 -1.47
C LEU A 50 1.55 11.66 -0.20
N VAL A 51 1.89 11.00 0.91
CA VAL A 51 1.24 11.21 2.21
C VAL A 51 1.42 12.65 2.69
N LEU A 52 2.65 13.16 2.69
CA LEU A 52 2.96 14.50 3.17
C LEU A 52 2.26 15.59 2.35
N LYS A 53 2.21 15.42 1.03
CA LYS A 53 1.70 16.39 0.06
C LYS A 53 0.18 16.41 -0.03
N TYR A 54 -0.44 15.23 -0.07
CA TYR A 54 -1.86 15.10 -0.37
C TYR A 54 -2.71 14.77 0.85
N ARG A 55 -2.10 14.24 1.92
CA ARG A 55 -2.75 13.88 3.17
C ARG A 55 -4.03 13.07 2.93
N PRO A 56 -3.92 11.87 2.33
CA PRO A 56 -5.07 11.06 1.99
C PRO A 56 -5.76 10.49 3.24
N ASP A 57 -7.06 10.28 3.14
CA ASP A 57 -7.85 9.52 4.12
C ASP A 57 -7.76 8.00 3.85
N ILE A 58 -7.38 7.59 2.63
CA ILE A 58 -7.17 6.18 2.25
C ILE A 58 -5.84 6.05 1.50
N PHE A 59 -4.98 5.13 1.94
CA PHE A 59 -3.79 4.74 1.18
C PHE A 59 -3.94 3.28 0.75
N TRP A 60 -4.29 3.09 -0.51
CA TRP A 60 -4.55 1.79 -1.12
C TRP A 60 -3.29 1.31 -1.84
N SER A 61 -2.73 0.19 -1.40
CA SER A 61 -1.53 -0.44 -1.93
C SER A 61 -1.87 -1.61 -2.86
N ASP A 62 -1.09 -1.83 -3.91
CA ASP A 62 -1.04 -3.07 -4.72
C ASP A 62 0.38 -3.64 -4.65
N GLY A 63 0.59 -4.70 -3.87
CA GLY A 63 1.92 -5.31 -3.69
C GLY A 63 1.92 -6.80 -3.35
N ASP A 64 0.75 -7.46 -3.33
CA ASP A 64 0.56 -8.82 -2.83
C ASP A 64 0.89 -9.96 -3.82
N GLY A 65 1.19 -9.64 -5.07
CA GLY A 65 1.40 -10.60 -6.16
C GLY A 65 2.82 -11.13 -6.41
N GLU A 66 3.91 -10.43 -6.06
CA GLU A 66 5.28 -10.89 -6.43
C GLU A 66 6.22 -11.06 -5.25
N ALA A 67 6.43 -10.00 -4.46
CA ALA A 67 7.39 -9.98 -3.36
C ALA A 67 6.70 -9.93 -1.99
N GLU A 68 7.41 -10.40 -0.97
CA GLU A 68 6.95 -10.35 0.42
C GLU A 68 6.95 -8.92 0.98
N ASP A 69 6.20 -8.69 2.05
CA ASP A 69 6.08 -7.39 2.71
C ASP A 69 7.42 -6.85 3.23
N ALA A 70 8.35 -7.76 3.55
CA ALA A 70 9.71 -7.44 3.95
C ALA A 70 10.48 -6.68 2.85
N TYR A 71 10.42 -7.13 1.59
CA TYR A 71 11.06 -6.45 0.47
C TYR A 71 10.44 -5.06 0.24
N TRP A 72 9.11 -4.98 0.27
CA TRP A 72 8.36 -3.72 0.15
C TRP A 72 8.57 -2.75 1.32
N LYS A 73 9.25 -3.20 2.39
CA LYS A 73 9.38 -2.45 3.64
C LYS A 73 8.04 -1.98 4.18
N SER A 74 6.99 -2.78 3.97
CA SER A 74 5.63 -2.38 4.24
C SER A 74 5.41 -2.09 5.72
N THR A 75 5.93 -2.93 6.61
CA THR A 75 5.87 -2.69 8.07
C THR A 75 6.52 -1.36 8.44
N LYS A 76 7.64 -1.01 7.81
CA LYS A 76 8.36 0.25 8.07
C LYS A 76 7.52 1.45 7.64
N PHE A 77 6.94 1.40 6.44
CA PHE A 77 6.05 2.47 5.97
C PHE A 77 4.80 2.60 6.83
N LEU A 78 4.13 1.49 7.13
CA LEU A 78 2.90 1.48 7.94
C LEU A 78 3.14 1.96 9.37
N ALA A 79 4.27 1.58 9.99
CA ALA A 79 4.64 2.06 11.31
C ALA A 79 4.78 3.60 11.31
N TRP A 80 5.49 4.16 10.33
CA TRP A 80 5.59 5.61 10.18
C TRP A 80 4.23 6.26 9.88
N LEU A 81 3.42 5.64 9.01
CA LEU A 81 2.11 6.14 8.61
C LEU A 81 1.19 6.31 9.82
N TYR A 82 1.16 5.32 10.71
CA TYR A 82 0.26 5.30 11.87
C TYR A 82 0.83 5.95 13.14
N ASN A 83 2.14 6.14 13.25
CA ASN A 83 2.74 6.75 14.44
C ASN A 83 3.06 8.24 14.25
N ASP A 84 3.62 8.61 13.08
CA ASP A 84 4.31 9.89 12.90
C ASP A 84 3.73 10.76 11.79
N SER A 85 2.99 10.18 10.84
CA SER A 85 2.49 10.91 9.68
C SER A 85 1.42 11.97 10.04
N PRO A 86 1.23 13.00 9.20
CA PRO A 86 0.20 14.01 9.43
C PRO A 86 -1.24 13.50 9.25
N VAL A 87 -1.43 12.23 8.88
CA VAL A 87 -2.74 11.60 8.66
C VAL A 87 -2.98 10.40 9.56
N LYS A 88 -2.08 10.16 10.54
CA LYS A 88 -2.09 8.98 11.42
C LYS A 88 -3.44 8.68 12.07
N ASP A 89 -4.20 9.71 12.42
CA ASP A 89 -5.48 9.57 13.13
C ASP A 89 -6.67 9.30 12.19
N THR A 90 -6.46 9.42 10.87
CA THR A 90 -7.56 9.39 9.87
C THR A 90 -7.34 8.41 8.74
N VAL A 91 -6.10 8.04 8.44
CA VAL A 91 -5.78 7.22 7.28
C VAL A 91 -6.15 5.77 7.52
N VAL A 92 -6.78 5.14 6.52
CA VAL A 92 -7.00 3.69 6.49
C VAL A 92 -6.27 3.07 5.30
N VAL A 93 -5.84 1.82 5.47
CA VAL A 93 -5.12 1.05 4.44
C VAL A 93 -5.81 -0.27 4.17
N ASN A 94 -5.72 -0.76 2.94
CA ASN A 94 -6.15 -2.11 2.58
C ASN A 94 -5.14 -3.17 3.04
N ASP A 95 -5.31 -4.40 2.57
CA ASP A 95 -4.57 -5.58 2.97
C ASP A 95 -3.54 -6.10 1.96
N LYS A 96 -3.19 -5.34 0.91
CA LYS A 96 -2.28 -5.80 -0.16
C LYS A 96 -0.87 -5.22 -0.03
N TRP A 97 -0.21 -5.49 1.08
CA TRP A 97 1.10 -4.93 1.43
C TRP A 97 2.29 -5.85 1.12
N GLY A 98 2.05 -6.97 0.45
CA GLY A 98 3.07 -7.97 0.18
C GLY A 98 2.47 -9.36 0.08
N LYS A 99 3.20 -10.30 -0.50
CA LYS A 99 2.75 -11.68 -0.64
C LYS A 99 2.38 -12.25 0.74
N GLY A 100 1.20 -12.84 0.84
CA GLY A 100 0.70 -13.43 2.08
C GLY A 100 0.04 -12.44 3.06
N THR A 101 -0.07 -11.15 2.72
CA THR A 101 -0.75 -10.14 3.56
C THR A 101 -2.24 -10.00 3.25
N ALA A 102 -2.65 -10.29 2.01
CA ALA A 102 -4.04 -10.21 1.57
C ALA A 102 -4.96 -11.08 2.44
N GLY A 103 -6.09 -10.52 2.87
CA GLY A 103 -7.04 -11.15 3.79
C GLY A 103 -6.57 -11.29 5.23
N ARG A 104 -5.37 -10.80 5.58
CA ARG A 104 -4.76 -11.01 6.92
C ARG A 104 -4.31 -9.73 7.61
N HIS A 105 -3.71 -8.79 6.86
CA HIS A 105 -3.06 -7.61 7.45
C HIS A 105 -3.44 -6.33 6.71
N GLY A 106 -4.41 -5.59 7.26
CA GLY A 106 -4.85 -4.29 6.75
C GLY A 106 -5.82 -3.60 7.71
N GLY A 107 -6.12 -2.32 7.49
CA GLY A 107 -7.19 -1.61 8.19
C GLY A 107 -8.58 -2.04 7.73
N TYR A 108 -8.66 -2.59 6.50
CA TYR A 108 -9.80 -3.30 5.96
C TYR A 108 -9.33 -4.34 4.94
N HIS A 109 -10.15 -5.35 4.69
CA HIS A 109 -9.83 -6.45 3.79
C HIS A 109 -10.49 -6.28 2.42
N ASN A 110 -9.73 -6.55 1.36
CA ASN A 110 -10.26 -6.53 0.00
C ASN A 110 -10.95 -7.85 -0.38
N CYS A 111 -10.61 -8.95 0.30
CA CYS A 111 -10.97 -10.35 -0.02
C CYS A 111 -10.53 -10.80 -1.43
N GLY A 112 -11.06 -10.19 -2.48
CA GLY A 112 -10.72 -10.41 -3.88
C GLY A 112 -11.37 -9.36 -4.78
N ASN A 113 -10.78 -9.14 -5.97
CA ASN A 113 -11.38 -8.23 -6.95
C ASN A 113 -12.75 -8.76 -7.38
N ASN A 114 -13.77 -7.90 -7.34
CA ASN A 114 -15.17 -8.23 -7.65
C ASN A 114 -15.79 -9.30 -6.74
N TYR A 115 -15.21 -9.55 -5.56
CA TYR A 115 -15.80 -10.46 -4.59
C TYR A 115 -16.98 -9.77 -3.90
N ASN A 116 -18.13 -10.45 -3.87
CA ASN A 116 -19.30 -10.00 -3.13
C ASN A 116 -19.53 -10.99 -1.98
N PRO A 117 -19.14 -10.64 -0.75
CA PRO A 117 -19.24 -11.56 0.37
C PRO A 117 -20.72 -11.87 0.68
N PRO A 118 -21.04 -13.10 1.09
CA PRO A 118 -22.39 -13.46 1.53
C PRO A 118 -22.75 -12.73 2.84
N GLN A 119 -21.76 -12.39 3.66
CA GLN A 119 -21.92 -11.67 4.93
C GLN A 119 -20.81 -10.62 5.13
N VAL A 120 -21.13 -9.51 5.80
CA VAL A 120 -20.17 -8.43 6.04
C VAL A 120 -19.01 -8.93 6.91
N GLY A 121 -17.78 -8.82 6.38
CA GLY A 121 -16.55 -9.16 7.11
C GLY A 121 -16.00 -10.56 6.85
N GLU A 122 -16.68 -11.40 6.08
CA GLU A 122 -16.14 -12.69 5.64
C GLU A 122 -15.33 -12.49 4.35
N CYS A 123 -14.01 -12.61 4.46
CA CYS A 123 -13.18 -12.97 3.31
C CYS A 123 -12.97 -14.48 3.40
N ASP A 124 -13.24 -15.22 2.32
CA ASP A 124 -12.89 -16.64 2.22
C ASP A 124 -11.37 -16.78 2.24
N VAL A 125 -10.79 -16.83 3.44
CA VAL A 125 -9.38 -17.09 3.68
C VAL A 125 -9.15 -18.59 3.54
N ASN A 126 -8.93 -19.03 2.29
CA ASN A 126 -8.35 -20.34 2.03
C ASN A 126 -6.85 -20.35 2.39
#